data_AF-A0A2M6XUC4-F1
#
_entry.id   AF-A0A2M6XUC4-F1
#
_cell.length_a   1.000
_cell.length_b   1.000
_cell.length_c   1.000
_cell.angle_alpha   90.00
_cell.angle_beta   90.00
_cell.angle_gamma   90.00
#
_symmetry.space_group_name_H-M   'P 1'
#
loop_
_entity.id
_entity.type
_entity.pdbx_description
1 polymer ?
#
loop_
_entity_poly.entity_id
_entity_poly.type
_entity_poly.pdbx_seq_one_letter_code
_entity_poly.pdbx_strand_id
1 'polypeptide(L)'
;MKKVKFPFPVFTIKEGRWFVSECPVLGIATQGRTEKEVRKNMIDLIKEYLADPDTPKGQMQELASSSLSYISVPVASELLYGQT
;
A
#
# COMPACT_ATOMS: atom_id res chain seq x y z
N MET A 1 -15.89 -1.08 -20.52
CA MET A 1 -16.06 -1.51 -19.10
C MET A 1 -16.22 -0.30 -18.21
N LYS A 2 -17.11 -0.37 -17.20
CA LYS A 2 -17.28 0.71 -16.22
C LYS A 2 -16.10 0.71 -15.25
N LYS A 3 -15.41 1.85 -15.10
CA LYS A 3 -14.31 2.01 -14.13
C LYS A 3 -14.89 2.43 -12.78
N VAL A 4 -14.42 1.81 -11.70
CA VAL A 4 -14.74 2.19 -10.32
C VAL A 4 -13.45 2.54 -9.59
N LYS A 5 -13.51 3.46 -8.63
CA LYS A 5 -12.37 3.74 -7.75
C LYS A 5 -12.40 2.72 -6.61
N PHE A 6 -11.29 2.01 -6.42
CA PHE A 6 -11.11 1.05 -5.32
C PHE A 6 -10.02 1.55 -4.37
N PRO A 7 -10.26 1.61 -3.05
CA PRO A 7 -9.33 2.16 -2.08
C PRO A 7 -8.33 1.10 -1.60
N PHE A 8 -7.28 0.83 -2.37
CA PHE A 8 -6.21 -0.08 -1.93
C PHE A 8 -5.53 0.44 -0.64
N PRO A 9 -5.32 -0.41 0.38
CA PRO A 9 -4.55 -0.04 1.56
C PRO A 9 -3.09 0.14 1.16
N VAL A 10 -2.54 1.30 1.45
CA VAL A 10 -1.15 1.65 1.16
C VAL A 10 -0.51 2.18 2.43
N PHE A 11 0.62 1.61 2.81
CA PHE A 11 1.49 2.13 3.86
C PHE A 11 2.64 2.89 3.23
N THR A 12 3.08 3.97 3.85
CA THR A 12 4.26 4.73 3.43
C THR A 12 5.11 5.04 4.64
N ILE A 13 6.38 4.67 4.56
CA ILE A 13 7.36 4.79 5.64
C ILE A 13 8.52 5.66 5.12
N LYS A 14 9.02 6.56 5.96
CA LYS A 14 10.21 7.35 5.64
C LYS A 14 11.45 6.62 6.14
N GLU A 15 12.33 6.23 5.23
CA GLU A 15 13.58 5.54 5.49
C GLU A 15 14.76 6.44 5.11
N GLY A 16 15.27 7.19 6.09
CA GLY A 16 16.36 8.14 5.89
C GLY A 16 16.02 9.21 4.84
N ARG A 17 16.61 9.09 3.65
CA ARG A 17 16.43 10.01 2.50
C ARG A 17 15.41 9.52 1.47
N TRP A 18 14.70 8.44 1.77
CA TRP A 18 13.73 7.81 0.89
C TRP A 18 12.39 7.66 1.59
N PHE A 19 11.34 7.54 0.79
CA PHE A 19 10.04 7.06 1.20
C PHE A 19 9.81 5.72 0.51
N VAL A 20 9.45 4.71 1.28
CA VAL A 20 9.04 3.40 0.80
C VAL A 20 7.54 3.29 0.97
N SER A 21 6.85 2.82 -0.06
CA SER A 21 5.41 2.60 -0.02
C SER A 21 5.08 1.18 -0.46
N GLU A 22 4.18 0.54 0.26
CA GLU A 22 3.73 -0.82 0.00
C GLU A 22 2.20 -0.91 -0.03
N CYS A 23 1.68 -1.81 -0.86
CA CYS A 23 0.29 -2.24 -0.85
C CYS A 23 0.25 -3.72 -0.46
N PRO A 24 0.08 -4.04 0.84
CA PRO A 24 0.25 -5.40 1.34
C PRO A 24 -0.70 -6.41 0.70
N VAL A 25 -1.93 -5.99 0.40
CA VAL A 25 -2.94 -6.87 -0.22
C VAL A 25 -2.60 -7.26 -1.66
N LEU A 26 -1.74 -6.51 -2.34
CA LEU A 26 -1.25 -6.83 -3.68
C LEU A 26 0.17 -7.39 -3.65
N GLY A 27 0.87 -7.36 -2.50
CA GLY A 27 2.25 -7.80 -2.38
C GLY A 27 3.25 -6.96 -3.19
N ILE A 28 2.93 -5.68 -3.43
CA ILE A 28 3.76 -4.77 -4.24
C ILE A 28 4.32 -3.63 -3.39
N ALA A 29 5.51 -3.16 -3.75
CA ALA A 29 6.15 -2.01 -3.11
C ALA A 29 6.93 -1.17 -4.12
N THR A 30 7.09 0.11 -3.80
CA THR A 30 7.89 1.07 -4.56
C THR A 30 8.54 2.08 -3.61
N GLN A 31 9.46 2.89 -4.13
CA GLN A 31 10.12 3.96 -3.38
C GLN A 31 10.10 5.29 -4.14
N GLY A 32 10.42 6.38 -3.45
CA GLY A 32 10.59 7.72 -4.00
C GLY A 32 11.36 8.63 -3.04
N ARG A 33 11.88 9.77 -3.53
CA ARG A 33 12.59 10.76 -2.70
C ARG A 33 11.64 11.66 -1.91
N THR A 34 10.38 11.73 -2.33
CA THR A 34 9.34 12.54 -1.69
C THR A 34 8.05 11.74 -1.53
N GLU A 35 7.18 12.13 -0.59
CA GLU A 35 5.84 11.54 -0.42
C GLU A 35 5.00 11.62 -1.71
N LYS A 36 5.07 12.75 -2.42
CA LYS A 36 4.35 12.95 -3.68
C LYS A 36 4.81 11.97 -4.75
N GLU A 37 6.12 11.79 -4.86
CA GLU A 37 6.74 10.87 -5.82
C GLU A 37 6.38 9.43 -5.51
N VAL A 38 6.58 8.96 -4.27
CA VAL A 38 6.29 7.57 -3.91
C VAL A 38 4.80 7.26 -4.08
N ARG A 39 3.91 8.21 -3.79
CA ARG A 39 2.46 8.05 -4.02
C ARG A 39 2.13 7.92 -5.50
N LYS A 40 2.78 8.72 -6.36
CA LYS A 40 2.61 8.61 -7.81
C LYS A 40 3.09 7.24 -8.29
N ASN A 41 4.28 6.82 -7.85
CA ASN A 41 4.87 5.54 -8.21
C ASN A 41 3.95 4.38 -7.78
N MET A 42 3.35 4.45 -6.59
CA MET A 42 2.43 3.41 -6.11
C MET A 42 1.16 3.34 -6.97
N ILE A 43 0.59 4.48 -7.37
CA ILE A 43 -0.56 4.51 -8.27
C ILE A 43 -0.22 3.88 -9.62
N ASP A 44 0.95 4.17 -10.17
CA ASP A 44 1.35 3.64 -11.47
C ASP A 44 1.67 2.13 -11.38
N LEU A 45 2.35 1.69 -10.33
CA LEU A 45 2.62 0.26 -10.05
C LEU A 45 1.33 -0.55 -9.88
N ILE A 46 0.32 -0.03 -9.17
CA ILE A 46 -0.99 -0.69 -9.05
C ILE A 46 -1.65 -0.84 -10.43
N LYS A 47 -1.56 0.16 -11.31
CA LYS A 47 -2.12 0.06 -12.67
C LYS A 47 -1.40 -1.01 -13.48
N GLU A 48 -0.08 -1.07 -13.39
CA GLU A 48 0.74 -2.08 -14.08
C GLU A 48 0.38 -3.48 -13.59
N TYR A 49 0.33 -3.70 -12.27
CA TYR A 49 -0.10 -4.96 -11.66
C TYR A 49 -1.48 -5.42 -12.15
N LEU A 50 -2.45 -4.51 -12.21
CA LEU A 50 -3.81 -4.83 -12.66
C LEU A 50 -3.91 -5.07 -14.18
N ALA A 51 -2.99 -4.52 -14.97
CA ALA A 51 -2.95 -4.66 -16.42
C ALA A 51 -2.19 -5.91 -16.89
N ASP A 52 -1.25 -6.41 -16.07
CA ASP A 52 -0.43 -7.57 -16.38
C ASP A 52 -1.30 -8.84 -16.52
N PRO A 53 -1.41 -9.48 -17.71
CA PRO A 53 -2.22 -10.68 -17.92
C PRO A 53 -1.71 -11.89 -17.13
N ASP A 54 -0.41 -11.96 -16.84
CA ASP A 54 0.23 -13.11 -16.22
C ASP A 54 0.12 -13.10 -14.68
N THR A 55 -0.23 -11.95 -14.11
CA THR A 55 -0.51 -11.81 -12.68
C THR A 55 -1.89 -12.40 -12.33
N PRO A 56 -1.97 -13.40 -11.44
CA PRO A 56 -3.24 -13.95 -10.97
C PRO A 56 -4.04 -12.90 -10.18
N LYS A 57 -5.29 -12.64 -10.59
CA LYS A 57 -6.17 -11.62 -9.96
C LYS A 57 -7.30 -12.23 -9.12
N GLY A 58 -7.19 -13.52 -8.77
CA GLY A 58 -8.25 -14.27 -8.08
C GLY A 58 -8.70 -13.63 -6.76
N GLN A 59 -7.77 -12.97 -6.06
CA GLN A 59 -8.03 -12.27 -4.79
C GLN A 59 -8.87 -10.99 -4.93
N MET A 60 -9.10 -10.47 -6.14
CA MET A 60 -9.80 -9.18 -6.32
C MET A 60 -11.26 -9.21 -5.87
N GLN A 61 -11.94 -10.36 -5.99
CA GLN A 61 -13.32 -10.49 -5.54
C GLN A 61 -13.43 -10.45 -4.01
N GLU A 62 -12.51 -11.15 -3.34
CA GLU A 62 -12.42 -11.15 -1.88
C GLU A 62 -12.07 -9.75 -1.33
N LEU A 63 -11.11 -9.07 -1.97
CA LEU A 63 -10.76 -7.69 -1.65
C LEU A 63 -11.95 -6.73 -1.85
N ALA A 64 -12.76 -6.93 -2.89
CA ALA A 64 -13.94 -6.10 -3.14
C ALA A 64 -15.02 -6.26 -2.06
N SER A 65 -15.09 -7.42 -1.40
CA SER A 65 -16.01 -7.69 -0.28
C SER A 65 -15.46 -7.32 1.09
N SER A 66 -14.16 -7.00 1.18
CA SER A 66 -13.48 -6.68 2.43
C SER A 66 -13.69 -5.23 2.86
N SER A 67 -13.71 -5.00 4.17
CA SER A 67 -13.68 -3.66 4.77
C SER A 67 -12.30 -3.34 5.33
N LEU A 68 -11.71 -2.20 4.95
CA LEU A 68 -10.51 -1.68 5.61
C LEU A 68 -10.91 -1.00 6.93
N SER A 69 -10.18 -1.28 8.01
CA SER A 69 -10.36 -0.64 9.31
C SER A 69 -9.02 -0.31 9.94
N TYR A 70 -8.92 0.87 10.56
CA TYR A 70 -7.82 1.24 11.45
C TYR A 70 -8.33 1.14 12.88
N ILE A 71 -7.78 0.19 13.64
CA ILE A 71 -8.18 -0.06 15.04
C ILE A 71 -7.04 0.43 15.93
N SER A 72 -7.35 1.36 16.84
CA SER A 72 -6.41 1.82 17.85
C SER A 72 -6.41 0.86 19.04
N VAL A 73 -5.23 0.34 19.39
CA VAL A 73 -5.04 -0.52 20.56
C VAL A 73 -3.93 0.05 21.45
N PRO A 74 -4.01 -0.12 22.79
CA PRO A 74 -2.91 0.28 23.67
C PRO A 74 -1.64 -0.51 23.31
N VAL A 75 -0.54 0.21 23.09
CA VAL A 75 0.78 -0.37 22.80
C VAL A 75 1.82 0.23 23.73
N ALA A 76 2.81 -0.57 24.11
CA ALA A 76 3.95 -0.11 24.90
C ALA A 76 4.75 0.94 24.09
N SER A 77 5.06 2.10 24.69
CA SER A 77 5.70 3.21 23.98
C SER A 77 7.11 2.85 23.52
N GLU A 78 7.78 1.93 24.21
CA GLU A 78 9.10 1.40 23.88
C GLU A 78 9.12 0.72 22.49
N LEU A 79 7.99 0.14 22.06
CA LEU A 79 7.86 -0.52 20.75
C LEU A 79 7.72 0.48 19.59
N LEU A 80 7.23 1.70 19.86
CA LEU A 80 7.00 2.71 18.82
C LEU A 80 8.22 3.60 18.58
N TYR A 81 8.93 3.94 19.66
CA TYR A 81 10.00 4.94 19.59
C TYR A 81 11.39 4.33 19.71
N GLY A 82 11.51 3.05 20.13
CA GLY A 82 12.79 2.44 20.47
C GLY A 82 13.50 3.17 21.61
N GLN A 83 14.39 2.50 22.34
CA GLN A 83 15.36 3.25 23.13
C GLN A 83 16.35 3.87 22.15
N THR A 84 16.36 5.21 22.08
CA THR A 84 17.38 6.01 21.37
C THR A 84 18.79 5.64 21.78
#